data_AF-A0A7K7J9N1-F1
#
_entry.id   AF-A0A7K7J9N1-F1
#
_cell.length_a   1.000
_cell.length_b   1.000
_cell.length_c   1.000
_cell.angle_alpha   90.00
_cell.angle_beta   90.00
_cell.angle_gamma   90.00
#
_symmetry.space_group_name_H-M   'P 1'
#
loop_
_entity.id
_entity.type
_entity.pdbx_description
1 polymer ?
#
loop_
_entity_poly.entity_id
_entity_poly.type
_entity_poly.pdbx_seq_one_letter_code
_entity_poly.pdbx_strand_id
1 'polypeptide(L)' 'CALLLELASALDTHLSRRAEQAPPLTLQLLFLDGEEAFDTWSESDSLYGARHLAGTMA' A
#
# COMPACT_ATOMS: atom_id res chain seq x y z
N CYS A 1 -8.77 -5.05 2.98
CA CYS A 1 -8.34 -3.67 3.32
C CYS A 1 -8.57 -3.28 4.78
N ALA A 2 -9.71 -3.60 5.40
CA ALA A 2 -10.06 -3.14 6.76
C ALA A 2 -9.00 -3.42 7.84
N LEU A 3 -8.33 -4.58 7.80
CA LEU A 3 -7.26 -4.90 8.75
C LEU A 3 -6.09 -3.91 8.71
N LEU A 4 -5.74 -3.36 7.54
CA LEU A 4 -4.67 -2.37 7.42
C LEU A 4 -5.07 -1.03 8.06
N LEU A 5 -6.35 -0.65 7.91
CA LEU A 5 -6.92 0.54 8.53
C LEU A 5 -7.01 0.38 10.06
N GLU A 6 -7.46 -0.78 10.52
CA GLU A 6 -7.53 -1.10 11.95
C GLU A 6 -6.13 -1.11 12.57
N LEU A 7 -5.13 -1.69 11.90
CA LEU A 7 -3.75 -1.67 12.38
C LEU A 7 -3.22 -0.24 12.50
N ALA A 8 -3.46 0.60 11.49
CA ALA A 8 -3.06 2.01 11.54
C ALA A 8 -3.77 2.75 12.69
N SER A 9 -5.06 2.50 12.89
CA SER A 9 -5.85 3.12 13.96
C SER A 9 -5.43 2.65 15.35
N ALA A 10 -5.24 1.35 15.55
CA ALA A 10 -4.86 0.76 16.82
C ALA A 10 -3.44 1.15 17.25
N LEU A 11 -2.54 1.40 16.29
CA LEU A 11 -1.14 1.78 16.54
C LEU A 11 -0.87 3.28 16.39
N ASP A 12 -1.88 4.11 16.10
CA ASP A 12 -1.72 5.53 15.75
C ASP A 12 -0.77 6.27 16.71
N THR A 13 -1.05 6.22 18.02
CA THR A 13 -0.21 6.87 19.04
C THR A 13 1.25 6.40 19.01
N HIS A 14 1.51 5.12 18.74
CA HIS A 14 2.87 4.59 18.66
C HIS A 14 3.57 5.02 17.37
N LEU A 15 2.85 5.00 16.25
CA LEU A 15 3.35 5.41 14.93
C LEU A 15 3.65 6.91 14.89
N SER A 16 2.78 7.77 15.44
CA SER A 16 3.00 9.22 15.50
C SER A 16 4.24 9.57 16.33
N ARG A 17 4.37 9.00 17.54
CA ARG A 17 5.56 9.20 18.39
C ARG A 17 6.84 8.72 17.71
N ARG A 18 6.75 7.62 16.97
CA ARG A 18 7.90 7.10 16.22
C ARG A 18 8.29 8.05 15.09
N ALA A 19 7.32 8.63 14.39
CA ALA A 19 7.56 9.59 13.30
C ALA A 19 8.24 10.89 13.79
N GLU A 20 7.88 11.39 14.98
CA GLU A 20 8.53 12.56 15.61
C GLU A 20 10.04 12.37 15.82
N GLN A 21 10.50 11.13 15.95
CA GLN A 21 11.91 10.79 16.15
C GLN A 21 12.71 10.70 14.83
N ALA A 22 12.09 11.05 13.69
CA ALA A 22 12.68 10.97 12.35
C ALA A 22 13.43 9.63 12.10
N PRO A 23 12.73 8.50 12.20
CA PRO A 23 13.36 7.20 12.15
C PRO A 23 13.87 6.92 10.74
N PRO A 24 15.00 6.22 10.57
CA PRO A 24 15.51 5.85 9.25
C PRO A 24 14.63 4.82 8.52
N LEU A 25 13.61 4.28 9.21
CA LEU A 25 12.65 3.31 8.68
C LEU A 25 11.24 3.69 9.17
N THR A 26 10.27 3.65 8.26
CA THR A 26 8.86 3.96 8.53
C THR A 26 7.93 2.94 7.87
N LEU A 27 6.62 3.07 8.12
CA LEU A 27 5.56 2.24 7.56
C LEU A 27 4.83 2.98 6.44
N GLN A 28 4.56 2.30 5.33
CA GLN A 28 3.71 2.77 4.24
C GLN A 28 2.63 1.71 3.95
N LEU A 29 1.40 2.16 3.74
CA LEU A 29 0.28 1.30 3.35
C LEU A 29 -0.12 1.64 1.92
N LEU A 30 -0.24 0.62 1.06
CA LEU A 30 -0.68 0.75 -0.31
C LEU A 30 -2.03 0.05 -0.49
N PHE A 31 -3.02 0.79 -0.98
CA PHE A 31 -4.32 0.27 -1.38
C PHE A 31 -4.38 0.34 -2.90
N LEU A 32 -3.97 -0.76 -3.53
CA LEU A 32 -3.80 -0.84 -4.98
C LEU A 32 -5.16 -1.09 -5.64
N ASP A 33 -5.39 -0.40 -6.75
CA ASP A 33 -6.59 -0.54 -7.57
C ASP A 33 -6.31 -1.41 -8.81
N GLY A 34 -7.36 -2.00 -9.38
CA GLY A 34 -7.29 -2.85 -10.56
C GLY A 34 -6.33 -4.05 -10.38
N GLU A 35 -6.42 -4.74 -9.24
CA GLU A 35 -5.66 -5.97 -9.04
C GLU A 35 -6.20 -7.10 -9.91
N GLU A 36 -7.52 -7.22 -9.96
CA GLU A 36 -8.28 -8.21 -10.72
C GLU A 36 -8.19 -8.00 -12.24
N ALA A 37 -8.33 -9.11 -12.97
CA ALA A 37 -8.50 -9.11 -14.42
C ALA A 37 -9.93 -8.71 -14.82
N PHE A 38 -10.10 -8.13 -16.02
CA PHE A 38 -11.42 -7.87 -16.61
C PHE A 38 -12.02 -9.11 -17.26
N ASP A 39 -11.20 -9.97 -17.89
CA ASP A 39 -11.66 -11.21 -18.53
C ASP A 39 -10.84 -12.42 -18.08
N THR A 40 -9.54 -12.46 -18.42
CA THR A 40 -8.67 -13.58 -18.08
C THR A 40 -7.33 -13.09 -17.57
N TRP A 41 -6.97 -13.53 -16.37
CA TRP A 41 -5.71 -13.18 -15.74
C TRP A 41 -4.51 -13.42 -16.67
N SER A 42 -3.84 -12.35 -17.03
CA SER A 42 -2.66 -12.37 -17.90
C SER A 42 -1.71 -11.22 -17.57
N GLU A 43 -0.56 -11.17 -18.24
CA GLU A 43 0.43 -10.10 -18.05
C GLU A 43 -0.15 -8.70 -18.33
N SER A 44 -1.04 -8.58 -19.31
CA SER A 44 -1.70 -7.32 -19.66
C SER A 44 -3.03 -7.11 -18.93
N ASP A 45 -3.74 -8.19 -18.59
CA ASP A 45 -5.05 -8.20 -17.93
C ASP A 45 -4.94 -8.67 -16.46
N SER A 46 -4.21 -7.89 -15.65
CA SER A 46 -4.12 -8.00 -14.18
C SER A 46 -3.25 -6.86 -13.62
N LEU A 47 -3.27 -6.67 -12.29
CA LEU A 47 -2.27 -5.86 -11.57
C LEU A 47 -2.08 -4.43 -12.12
N TYR A 48 -3.12 -3.80 -12.62
CA TYR A 48 -3.07 -2.52 -13.33
C TYR A 48 -2.46 -1.40 -12.49
N GLY A 49 -3.01 -1.16 -11.29
CA GLY A 49 -2.52 -0.11 -10.40
C GLY A 49 -1.12 -0.42 -9.85
N ALA A 50 -0.83 -1.70 -9.58
CA ALA A 50 0.49 -2.13 -9.10
C ALA A 50 1.59 -1.88 -10.14
N ARG A 51 1.36 -2.26 -11.41
CA ARG A 51 2.29 -2.02 -12.52
C ARG A 51 2.52 -0.53 -12.76
N HIS A 52 1.45 0.26 -12.76
CA HIS A 52 1.55 1.72 -12.91
C HIS A 52 2.34 2.37 -11.77
N LEU A 53 2.06 1.98 -10.52
CA LEU A 53 2.79 2.50 -9.36
C LEU A 53 4.27 2.13 -9.41
N ALA A 54 4.60 0.87 -9.72
CA ALA A 54 5.99 0.42 -9.83
C ALA A 54 6.77 1.20 -10.91
N GLY A 55 6.15 1.50 -12.06
CA GLY A 55 6.77 2.31 -13.11
C GLY A 55 6.92 3.79 -12.75
N THR A 56 6.11 4.31 -11.82
CA THR A 56 6.18 5.72 -11.35
C THR A 56 7.18 5.89 -10.20
N MET A 57 7.37 4.85 -9.38
CA MET A 57 8.27 4.87 -8.22
C MET A 57 9.71 4.42 -8.55
N ALA A 58 9.95 3.92 -9.77
CA ALA A 58 11.29 3.59 -10.29
C ALA A 58 12.06 4.86 -10.69
#